data_AF-A0A838KEX2-F1
#
_entry.id   AF-A0A838KEX2-F1
#
_cell.length_a   1.000
_cell.length_b   1.000
_cell.length_c   1.000
_cell.angle_alpha   90.00
_cell.angle_beta   90.00
_cell.angle_gamma   90.00
#
_symmetry.space_group_name_H-M   'P 1'
#
loop_
_entity.id
_entity.type
_entity.pdbx_description
1 polymer ?
#
loop_
_entity_poly.entity_id
_entity_poly.type
_entity_poly.pdbx_seq_one_letter_code
_entity_poly.pdbx_strand_id
1 'polypeptide(L)' 'LLRLDDAALARRPRLLAHEARHATQYAWCLGPGLLPLYLVAAGWSWLRCRDFASYNMFERRAGLADGGYVRRVSGA' A
#
# COMPACT_ATOMS: atom_id res chain seq x y z
N LEU A 1 -0.23 -5.32 12.85
CA LEU A 1 -1.23 -4.26 13.11
C LEU A 1 -0.54 -3.19 13.97
N LEU A 2 -0.41 -1.97 13.48
CA LEU A 2 0.19 -0.87 14.21
C LEU A 2 -0.51 -0.69 15.57
N ARG A 3 0.21 -0.85 16.68
CA ARG A 3 -0.27 -0.41 18.00
C ARG A 3 -0.04 1.10 18.10
N LEU A 4 -0.93 1.86 17.47
CA LEU A 4 -1.05 3.30 17.65
C LEU A 4 -2.23 3.56 18.57
N ASP A 5 -2.10 4.56 19.44
CA ASP A 5 -3.23 5.10 20.19
C ASP A 5 -4.08 6.03 19.31
N ASP A 6 -5.31 6.32 19.76
CA ASP A 6 -6.25 7.16 19.00
C ASP A 6 -5.67 8.55 18.70
N ALA A 7 -4.88 9.09 19.64
CA ALA A 7 -4.21 10.38 19.48
C ALA A 7 -3.18 10.35 18.34
N ALA A 8 -2.41 9.27 18.19
CA ALA A 8 -1.47 9.12 17.07
C ALA A 8 -2.16 8.88 15.73
N LEU A 9 -3.30 8.16 15.72
CA LEU A 9 -4.10 7.98 14.51
C LEU A 9 -4.74 9.30 14.05
N ALA A 10 -5.28 10.09 14.98
CA ALA A 10 -5.86 11.40 14.70
C ALA A 10 -4.86 12.36 14.04
N ARG A 11 -3.56 12.23 14.36
CA ARG A 11 -2.48 13.00 13.73
C ARG A 11 -2.10 12.53 12.31
N ARG A 12 -2.60 11.38 11.86
CA ARG A 12 -2.24 10.77 10.55
C ARG A 12 -3.48 10.35 9.75
N PRO A 13 -4.44 11.25 9.48
CA PRO A 13 -5.70 10.90 8.83
C PRO A 13 -5.51 10.30 7.43
N ARG A 14 -4.48 10.75 6.69
CA ARG A 14 -4.13 10.19 5.37
C ARG A 14 -3.64 8.75 5.46
N LEU A 15 -2.77 8.45 6.42
CA LEU A 15 -2.31 7.08 6.67
C LEU A 15 -3.49 6.18 7.05
N LEU A 16 -4.39 6.66 7.92
CA LEU A 16 -5.59 5.90 8.28
C LEU A 16 -6.46 5.59 7.05
N ALA A 17 -6.65 6.55 6.16
CA ALA A 17 -7.40 6.34 4.91
C ALA A 17 -6.69 5.33 3.97
N HIS A 18 -5.36 5.35 3.92
CA HIS A 18 -4.55 4.39 3.19
C HIS A 18 -4.76 2.95 3.72
N GLU A 19 -4.63 2.76 5.02
CA GLU A 19 -4.85 1.46 5.67
C GLU A 19 -6.32 0.99 5.52
N ALA A 20 -7.30 1.89 5.57
CA ALA A 20 -8.70 1.56 5.35
C ALA A 20 -8.94 1.01 3.93
N ARG A 21 -8.25 1.56 2.92
CA ARG A 21 -8.32 1.04 1.54
C ARG A 21 -7.69 -0.35 1.43
N HIS A 22 -6.61 -0.63 2.15
CA HIS A 22 -6.06 -1.99 2.25
C HIS A 22 -7.02 -2.95 2.95
N ALA A 23 -7.73 -2.52 4.00
CA ALA A 23 -8.77 -3.34 4.63
C ALA A 23 -9.90 -3.70 3.65
N THR A 24 -10.35 -2.76 2.81
CA THR A 24 -11.30 -3.05 1.74
C THR A 24 -10.72 -4.03 0.72
N GLN A 25 -9.47 -3.85 0.27
CA GLN A 25 -8.82 -4.79 -0.64
C GLN A 25 -8.71 -6.20 -0.04
N TYR A 26 -8.39 -6.30 1.25
CA TYR A 26 -8.31 -7.57 1.97
C TYR A 26 -9.66 -8.29 1.98
N ALA A 27 -10.74 -7.56 2.27
CA ALA A 27 -12.10 -8.12 2.21
C ALA A 27 -12.46 -8.59 0.79
N TRP A 28 -12.14 -7.81 -0.24
CA TRP A 28 -12.41 -8.15 -1.64
C TRP A 28 -11.61 -9.35 -2.15
N CYS A 29 -10.36 -9.51 -1.70
CA CYS A 29 -9.50 -10.64 -2.07
C CYS A 29 -9.71 -11.89 -1.19
N LEU A 30 -10.89 -12.01 -0.56
CA LEU A 30 -11.26 -13.12 0.30
C LEU A 30 -10.26 -13.34 1.44
N GLY A 31 -9.75 -12.25 2.01
CA GLY A 31 -8.78 -12.23 3.09
C GLY A 31 -7.35 -12.55 2.61
N PRO A 32 -6.76 -13.69 3.00
CA PRO A 32 -5.37 -14.02 2.69
C PRO A 32 -5.05 -14.11 1.18
N GLY A 33 -6.05 -14.21 0.31
CA GLY A 33 -5.85 -14.13 -1.14
C GLY A 33 -5.22 -12.82 -1.60
N LEU A 34 -5.30 -11.74 -0.80
CA LEU A 34 -4.59 -10.50 -1.06
C LEU A 34 -3.07 -10.69 -1.05
N LEU A 35 -2.54 -11.54 -0.16
CA LEU A 35 -1.10 -11.69 0.06
C LEU A 35 -0.33 -12.14 -1.20
N PRO A 36 -0.70 -13.25 -1.87
CA PRO A 36 -0.01 -13.66 -3.10
C PRO A 36 -0.16 -12.62 -4.21
N LEU A 37 -1.34 -12.02 -4.37
CA LEU A 37 -1.58 -10.99 -5.38
C LEU A 37 -0.72 -9.74 -5.15
N TYR A 38 -0.63 -9.31 -3.88
CA TYR A 38 0.21 -8.19 -3.47
C TYR A 38 1.68 -8.49 -3.72
N LEU A 39 2.16 -9.68 -3.36
CA LEU A 39 3.56 -10.09 -3.60
C LEU A 39 3.91 -10.11 -5.08
N VAL A 40 3.02 -10.61 -5.94
CA VAL A 40 3.21 -10.58 -7.40
C VAL A 40 3.28 -9.13 -7.90
N ALA A 41 2.37 -8.26 -7.45
CA ALA A 41 2.37 -6.85 -7.83
C ALA A 41 3.62 -6.09 -7.32
N ALA A 42 4.08 -6.40 -6.11
CA ALA A 42 5.30 -5.86 -5.52
C ALA A 42 6.54 -6.32 -6.29
N GLY A 43 6.63 -7.62 -6.62
CA GLY A 43 7.71 -8.19 -7.42
C GLY A 43 7.77 -7.57 -8.82
N TRP A 44 6.63 -7.38 -9.47
CA TRP A 44 6.55 -6.66 -10.74
C TRP A 44 7.07 -5.22 -10.62
N SER A 45 6.67 -4.52 -9.56
CA SER A 45 7.14 -3.15 -9.31
C SER A 45 8.64 -3.10 -9.09
N TRP A 46 9.18 -4.03 -8.31
CA TRP A 46 10.60 -4.12 -8.04
C TRP A 46 11.41 -4.39 -9.31
N LEU A 47 10.95 -5.29 -10.18
CA LEU A 47 11.60 -5.57 -11.46
C LEU A 47 11.66 -4.32 -12.37
N ARG A 48 10.68 -3.41 -12.27
CA ARG A 48 10.60 -2.22 -13.11
C ARG A 48 11.43 -1.06 -12.57
N CYS A 49 11.31 -0.72 -11.29
CA CYS A 49 11.91 0.51 -10.72
C CYS A 49 12.69 0.29 -9.42
N ARG A 50 12.97 -0.97 -9.05
CA ARG A 50 13.63 -1.34 -7.79
C ARG A 50 12.93 -0.79 -6.55
N ASP A 51 11.62 -0.58 -6.66
CA ASP A 51 10.75 -0.12 -5.59
C ASP A 51 9.48 -0.95 -5.59
N PHE A 52 9.04 -1.42 -4.42
CA PHE A 52 7.91 -2.34 -4.30
C PHE A 52 6.56 -1.65 -4.43
N ALA A 53 6.47 -0.33 -4.22
CA ALA A 53 5.20 0.38 -4.14
C ALA A 53 4.80 1.07 -5.46
N SER A 54 5.77 1.58 -6.22
CA SER A 54 5.54 2.51 -7.34
C SER A 54 4.65 1.97 -8.46
N TYR A 55 4.79 0.70 -8.82
CA TYR A 55 3.93 0.01 -9.81
C TYR A 55 3.04 -1.06 -9.18
N ASN A 56 3.04 -1.21 -7.85
CA ASN A 56 2.13 -2.12 -7.19
C ASN A 56 0.71 -1.54 -7.23
N MET A 57 -0.20 -2.24 -7.91
CA MET A 57 -1.58 -1.77 -8.10
C MET A 57 -2.32 -1.60 -6.77
N PHE A 58 -2.02 -2.40 -5.76
CA PHE A 58 -2.65 -2.33 -4.43
C PHE A 58 -2.24 -1.05 -3.71
N GLU A 59 -0.95 -0.75 -3.69
CA GLU A 59 -0.37 0.49 -3.13
C GLU A 59 -0.86 1.74 -3.86
N ARG A 60 -0.91 1.68 -5.20
CA ARG A 60 -1.45 2.76 -6.02
C ARG A 60 -2.93 3.03 -5.73
N ARG A 61 -3.73 1.97 -5.59
CA ARG A 61 -5.16 2.08 -5.24
C ARG A 61 -5.37 2.50 -3.79
N ALA A 62 -4.45 2.18 -2.89
CA ALA A 62 -4.46 2.63 -1.52
C ALA A 62 -3.93 4.08 -1.35
N GLY A 63 -3.45 4.70 -2.43
CA GLY A 63 -2.90 6.06 -2.40
C GLY A 63 -1.49 6.08 -1.83
N LEU A 64 -0.49 6.04 -2.73
CA LEU A 64 0.95 6.00 -2.37
C LEU A 64 1.34 7.13 -1.42
N ALA A 65 0.99 8.37 -1.75
CA ALA A 65 1.34 9.55 -0.96
C ALA A 65 0.70 9.53 0.44
N ASP A 66 -0.48 8.93 0.56
CA ASP A 66 -1.18 8.81 1.83
C ASP A 66 -0.51 7.79 2.76
N GLY A 67 0.12 6.76 2.19
CA GLY A 67 0.99 5.80 2.90
C GLY A 67 2.42 6.30 3.12
N GLY A 68 2.77 7.49 2.62
CA GLY A 68 4.11 8.06 2.72
C GLY A 68 5.10 7.57 1.66
N TYR A 69 4.62 6.88 0.62
CA TYR A 69 5.45 6.43 -0.49
C TYR A 69 5.60 7.50 -1.58
N VAL A 70 6.83 7.70 -2.03
CA VAL A 70 7.14 8.52 -3.21
C VAL A 70 7.24 7.61 -4.42
N ARG A 71 6.44 7.87 -5.45
CA ARG A 71 6.51 7.13 -6.71
C ARG A 71 7.88 7.33 -7.36
N ARG A 72 8.57 6.22 -7.62
CA ARG A 72 9.75 6.17 -8.48
C ARG A 72 9.33 5.87 -9.92
N VAL A 73 9.90 6.62 -10.86
CA VAL A 73 9.74 6.38 -12.29
C VAL A 73 10.98 5.59 -12.74
N SER A 74 10.79 4.49 -13.47
CA SER A 74 11.92 3.76 -14.04
C SER A 74 12.65 4.65 -15.05
N GLY A 75 13.89 5.05 -14.76
CA GLY A 75 14.75 5.77 -15.71
C GLY A 75 15.35 7.09 -15.22
N ALA A 76 15.82 7.14 -13.98
CA ALA A 76 16.79 8.14 -13.52
C ALA A 76 17.97 7.41 -12.87
#